data_AF-A0A2V9IR80-F1
#
_entry.id   AF-A0A2V9IR80-F1
#
_cell.length_a   1.000
_cell.length_b   1.000
_cell.length_c   1.000
_cell.angle_alpha   90.00
_cell.angle_beta   90.00
_cell.angle_gamma   90.00
#
_symmetry.space_group_name_H-M   'P 1'
#
loop_
_entity.id
_entity.type
_entity.pdbx_description
1 polymer ?
#
loop_
_entity_poly.entity_id
_entity_poly.type
_entity_poly.pdbx_seq_one_letter_code
_entity_poly.pdbx_strand_id
1 'polypeptide(L)'
;LYPGAKEIVEADRAQGFRPVLVTGELDVALAPVVRYFGFDAVISNSLVYENGAATGKVVPPLIAEAEKVAAIERLCRKYGADLLQSKAYSDSFSDAPMLESVGNPVVVNPDRRLKRVVAKRGWPILELKPSAGRGDGRWAVAIEGDRDGHAH
;
A
#
# COMPACT_ATOMS: atom_id res chain seq x y z
N LEU A 1 -6.03 10.62 5.03
CA LEU A 1 -4.86 11.03 4.25
C LEU A 1 -3.99 11.96 5.13
N TYR A 2 -2.76 11.55 5.49
CA TYR A 2 -1.71 12.41 6.03
C TYR A 2 -1.28 13.50 5.02
N PRO A 3 -1.19 14.76 5.47
CA PRO A 3 -0.47 15.80 4.74
C PRO A 3 0.95 15.37 4.36
N GLY A 4 1.43 15.70 3.17
CA GLY A 4 2.79 15.40 2.71
C GLY A 4 2.90 14.14 1.85
N ALA A 5 1.94 13.21 1.91
CA ALA A 5 2.07 11.98 1.14
C ALA A 5 1.66 12.13 -0.32
N LYS A 6 0.79 13.09 -0.66
CA LYS A 6 0.51 13.39 -2.07
C LYS A 6 1.76 13.96 -2.73
N GLU A 7 2.45 14.83 -2.02
CA GLU A 7 3.69 15.46 -2.45
C GLU A 7 4.79 14.41 -2.70
N ILE A 8 4.85 13.35 -1.90
CA ILE A 8 5.77 12.22 -2.12
C ILE A 8 5.42 11.47 -3.42
N VAL A 9 4.15 11.12 -3.62
CA VAL A 9 3.70 10.43 -4.83
C VAL A 9 3.98 11.28 -6.08
N GLU A 10 3.73 12.58 -6.03
CA GLU A 10 4.02 13.48 -7.15
C GLU A 10 5.53 13.68 -7.37
N ALA A 11 6.34 13.71 -6.31
CA ALA A 11 7.80 13.79 -6.42
C ALA A 11 8.39 12.52 -7.07
N ASP A 12 7.86 11.35 -6.72
CA ASP A 12 8.23 10.09 -7.38
C ASP A 12 7.77 10.07 -8.84
N ARG A 13 6.57 10.55 -9.13
CA ARG A 13 6.10 10.71 -10.51
C ARG A 13 7.02 11.63 -11.33
N ALA A 14 7.45 12.74 -10.76
CA ALA A 14 8.39 13.68 -11.40
C ALA A 14 9.78 13.06 -11.66
N GLN A 15 10.17 12.03 -10.89
CA GLN A 15 11.39 11.24 -11.10
C GLN A 15 11.21 10.11 -12.13
N GLY A 16 10.00 9.96 -12.71
CA GLY A 16 9.70 8.93 -13.71
C GLY A 16 9.17 7.62 -13.12
N PHE A 17 8.92 7.55 -11.80
CA PHE A 17 8.24 6.40 -11.22
C PHE A 17 6.76 6.37 -11.62
N ARG A 18 6.19 5.16 -11.71
CA ARG A 18 4.77 4.93 -11.98
C ARG A 18 4.09 4.50 -10.67
N PRO A 19 3.29 5.37 -10.03
CA PRO A 19 2.67 5.03 -8.75
C PRO A 19 1.67 3.87 -8.88
N VAL A 20 1.81 2.87 -8.02
CA VAL A 20 0.91 1.72 -7.94
C VAL A 20 0.41 1.58 -6.51
N LEU A 21 -0.90 1.40 -6.34
CA LEU A 21 -1.48 1.03 -5.05
C LEU A 21 -1.45 -0.49 -4.91
N VAL A 22 -0.85 -1.00 -3.83
CA VAL A 22 -0.86 -2.42 -3.49
C VAL A 22 -1.47 -2.57 -2.10
N THR A 23 -2.59 -3.27 -2.00
CA THR A 23 -3.37 -3.35 -0.76
C THR A 23 -4.13 -4.66 -0.65
N GLY A 24 -4.41 -5.10 0.58
CA GLY A 24 -5.33 -6.21 0.86
C GLY A 24 -6.79 -5.76 0.96
N GLU A 25 -7.06 -4.46 0.86
CA GLU A 25 -8.41 -3.91 0.88
C GLU A 25 -9.23 -4.34 -0.35
N LEU A 26 -10.55 -4.30 -0.22
CA LEU A 26 -11.47 -4.57 -1.32
C LEU A 26 -11.54 -3.38 -2.28
N ASP A 27 -11.54 -3.68 -3.58
CA ASP A 27 -11.67 -2.72 -4.69
C ASP A 27 -12.78 -1.67 -4.49
N VAL A 28 -13.93 -2.08 -3.95
CA VAL A 28 -15.08 -1.18 -3.66
C VAL A 28 -14.75 -0.03 -2.72
N ALA A 29 -13.77 -0.19 -1.82
CA ALA A 29 -13.37 0.83 -0.86
C ALA A 29 -12.33 1.81 -1.41
N LEU A 30 -11.73 1.51 -2.58
CA LEU A 30 -10.52 2.21 -3.04
C LEU A 30 -10.78 3.45 -3.89
N ALA A 31 -12.02 3.65 -4.37
CA ALA A 31 -12.32 4.73 -5.30
C ALA A 31 -11.89 6.13 -4.81
N PRO A 32 -12.08 6.52 -3.53
CA PRO A 32 -11.63 7.83 -3.03
C PRO A 32 -10.10 7.98 -3.05
N VAL A 33 -9.36 6.96 -2.61
CA VAL A 33 -7.90 7.01 -2.51
C VAL A 33 -7.25 6.99 -3.89
N VAL A 34 -7.77 6.17 -4.81
CA VAL A 34 -7.30 6.11 -6.19
C VAL A 34 -7.50 7.44 -6.91
N ARG A 35 -8.67 8.07 -6.75
CA ARG A 35 -8.93 9.40 -7.35
C ARG A 35 -8.02 10.49 -6.76
N TYR A 36 -7.70 10.41 -5.48
CA TYR A 36 -6.90 11.44 -4.82
C TYR A 36 -5.43 11.44 -5.27
N PHE A 37 -4.82 10.25 -5.42
CA PHE A 37 -3.41 10.09 -5.81
C PHE A 37 -3.18 9.86 -7.30
N GLY A 38 -4.19 9.43 -8.05
CA GLY A 38 -4.05 9.12 -9.47
C GLY A 38 -3.08 7.98 -9.74
N PHE A 39 -3.22 6.85 -9.03
CA PHE A 39 -2.37 5.68 -9.26
C PHE A 39 -2.53 5.14 -10.70
N ASP A 40 -1.41 4.73 -11.30
CA ASP A 40 -1.35 4.15 -12.65
C ASP A 40 -1.87 2.70 -12.68
N ALA A 41 -1.79 1.99 -11.56
CA ALA A 41 -2.37 0.68 -11.37
C ALA A 41 -2.77 0.45 -9.92
N VAL A 42 -3.69 -0.49 -9.71
CA VAL A 42 -4.16 -0.94 -8.40
C VAL A 42 -4.08 -2.46 -8.34
N ILE A 43 -3.46 -2.99 -7.30
CA ILE A 43 -3.44 -4.39 -6.92
C ILE A 43 -4.21 -4.48 -5.60
N SER A 44 -5.38 -5.09 -5.62
CA SER A 44 -6.28 -5.19 -4.47
C SER A 44 -7.07 -6.49 -4.51
N ASN A 45 -7.73 -6.82 -3.38
CA ASN A 45 -8.75 -7.85 -3.40
C ASN A 45 -9.96 -7.37 -4.21
N SER A 46 -10.54 -8.26 -5.02
CA SER A 46 -11.70 -7.93 -5.87
C SER A 46 -12.92 -8.74 -5.46
N LEU A 47 -14.07 -8.09 -5.28
CA LEU A 47 -15.32 -8.81 -5.03
C LEU A 47 -15.81 -9.54 -6.28
N VAL A 48 -16.36 -10.73 -6.10
CA VAL A 48 -17.07 -11.45 -7.16
C VAL A 48 -18.46 -10.86 -7.29
N TYR A 49 -18.79 -10.41 -8.51
CA TYR A 49 -20.11 -9.90 -8.86
C TYR A 49 -20.86 -10.88 -9.74
N GLU A 50 -22.14 -11.09 -9.43
CA GLU A 50 -23.07 -11.86 -10.25
C GLU A 50 -24.34 -11.02 -10.44
N ASN A 51 -24.78 -10.87 -11.69
CA ASN A 51 -25.98 -10.08 -12.04
C ASN A 51 -25.97 -8.66 -11.46
N GLY A 52 -24.79 -8.02 -11.39
CA GLY A 52 -24.63 -6.65 -10.87
C GLY A 52 -24.64 -6.55 -9.34
N ALA A 53 -24.72 -7.66 -8.61
CA ALA A 53 -24.68 -7.70 -7.14
C ALA A 53 -23.40 -8.37 -6.62
N ALA A 54 -22.84 -7.82 -5.54
CA ALA A 54 -21.71 -8.44 -4.85
C ALA A 54 -22.15 -9.74 -4.17
N THR A 55 -21.45 -10.84 -4.45
CA THR A 55 -21.78 -12.16 -3.91
C THR A 55 -21.29 -12.38 -2.47
N GLY A 56 -20.47 -11.46 -1.95
CA GLY A 56 -19.74 -11.61 -0.69
C GLY A 56 -18.47 -12.48 -0.79
N LYS A 57 -18.17 -13.05 -1.97
CA LYS A 57 -16.92 -13.78 -2.23
C LYS A 57 -15.85 -12.85 -2.78
N VAL A 58 -14.59 -13.16 -2.49
CA VAL A 58 -13.41 -12.48 -3.04
C VAL A 58 -12.77 -13.37 -4.10
N VAL A 59 -12.32 -12.77 -5.20
CA VAL A 59 -11.58 -13.47 -6.26
C VAL A 59 -10.25 -13.98 -5.69
N PRO A 60 -9.96 -15.30 -5.72
CA PRO A 60 -8.67 -15.82 -5.30
C PRO A 60 -7.58 -15.63 -6.37
N PRO A 61 -6.30 -15.56 -5.99
CA PRO A 61 -5.80 -15.58 -4.62
C PRO A 61 -6.03 -14.23 -3.91
N LEU A 62 -6.12 -14.27 -2.57
CA LEU A 62 -6.21 -13.06 -1.77
C LEU A 62 -4.88 -12.30 -1.82
N ILE A 63 -4.93 -11.00 -2.07
CA ILE A 63 -3.79 -10.09 -2.05
C ILE A 63 -3.37 -9.83 -0.60
N ALA A 64 -2.51 -10.69 -0.07
CA ALA A 64 -1.94 -10.56 1.26
C ALA A 64 -0.49 -11.05 1.28
N GLU A 65 0.34 -10.43 2.12
CA GLU A 65 1.72 -10.84 2.40
C GLU A 65 2.52 -11.24 1.13
N ALA A 66 2.86 -12.52 0.98
CA ALA A 66 3.62 -13.04 -0.16
C ALA A 66 2.90 -12.88 -1.51
N GLU A 67 1.56 -12.91 -1.53
CA GLU A 67 0.81 -12.70 -2.77
C GLU A 67 0.92 -11.26 -3.26
N LYS A 68 1.12 -10.28 -2.37
CA LYS A 68 1.45 -8.90 -2.80
C LYS A 68 2.75 -8.89 -3.60
N VAL A 69 3.78 -9.59 -3.12
CA VAL A 69 5.07 -9.69 -3.82
C VAL A 69 4.88 -10.33 -5.19
N ALA A 70 4.22 -11.48 -5.24
CA ALA A 70 3.96 -12.19 -6.50
C ALA A 70 3.15 -11.32 -7.49
N ALA A 71 2.18 -10.55 -7.01
CA ALA A 71 1.39 -9.63 -7.83
C ALA A 71 2.23 -8.46 -8.38
N ILE A 72 3.11 -7.88 -7.56
CA ILE A 72 4.03 -6.81 -8.00
C ILE A 72 4.99 -7.36 -9.04
N GLU A 73 5.57 -8.54 -8.84
CA GLU A 73 6.47 -9.17 -9.81
C GLU A 73 5.77 -9.40 -11.17
N ARG A 74 4.50 -9.85 -11.16
CA ARG A 74 3.69 -9.97 -12.39
C ARG A 74 3.53 -8.62 -13.08
N LEU A 75 3.28 -7.56 -12.32
CA LEU A 75 3.13 -6.20 -12.84
C LEU A 75 4.45 -5.66 -13.41
N CYS A 76 5.57 -5.87 -12.71
CA CYS A 76 6.91 -5.50 -13.15
C CYS A 76 7.26 -6.18 -14.47
N ARG A 77 7.02 -7.51 -14.60
CA ARG A 77 7.22 -8.23 -15.87
C ARG A 77 6.38 -7.65 -17.01
N LYS A 78 5.13 -7.29 -16.74
CA LYS A 78 4.23 -6.69 -17.75
C LYS A 78 4.75 -5.34 -18.26
N TYR A 79 5.39 -4.54 -17.41
CA TYR A 79 5.86 -3.20 -17.76
C TYR A 79 7.37 -3.08 -18.00
N GLY A 80 8.11 -4.18 -17.91
CA GLY A 80 9.58 -4.17 -18.00
C GLY A 80 10.26 -3.39 -16.87
N ALA A 81 9.67 -3.40 -15.67
CA ALA A 81 10.22 -2.73 -14.49
C ALA A 81 11.04 -3.70 -13.64
N ASP A 82 12.02 -3.16 -12.90
CA ASP A 82 12.86 -3.90 -11.96
C ASP A 82 12.49 -3.53 -10.51
N LEU A 83 12.26 -4.55 -9.68
CA LEU A 83 12.00 -4.41 -8.24
C LEU A 83 13.18 -3.77 -7.50
N LEU A 84 14.42 -4.08 -7.88
CA LEU A 84 15.62 -3.50 -7.27
C LEU A 84 15.78 -2.01 -7.60
N GLN A 85 15.10 -1.53 -8.64
CA GLN A 85 15.02 -0.10 -8.97
C GLN A 85 13.72 0.54 -8.51
N SER A 86 12.84 -0.20 -7.83
CA SER A 86 11.53 0.27 -7.36
C SER A 86 11.60 0.80 -5.93
N LYS A 87 10.59 1.59 -5.56
CA LYS A 87 10.33 2.09 -4.20
C LYS A 87 9.06 1.46 -3.65
N ALA A 88 9.03 1.17 -2.36
CA ALA A 88 7.81 0.74 -1.66
C ALA A 88 7.66 1.51 -0.35
N TYR A 89 6.41 1.88 -0.05
CA TYR A 89 6.04 2.59 1.17
C TYR A 89 5.04 1.73 1.93
N SER A 90 5.21 1.52 3.23
CA SER A 90 4.19 0.89 4.07
C SER A 90 4.38 1.21 5.56
N ASP A 91 3.27 1.18 6.30
CA ASP A 91 3.18 1.29 7.75
C ASP A 91 2.95 -0.05 8.46
N SER A 92 2.64 -1.11 7.72
CA SER A 92 2.13 -2.37 8.24
C SER A 92 3.16 -3.49 8.18
N PHE A 93 3.24 -4.30 9.25
CA PHE A 93 4.12 -5.47 9.27
C PHE A 93 3.74 -6.52 8.21
N SER A 94 2.48 -6.60 7.80
CA SER A 94 2.02 -7.54 6.75
C SER A 94 2.68 -7.27 5.40
N ASP A 95 3.21 -6.07 5.20
CA ASP A 95 3.93 -5.65 4.01
C ASP A 95 5.45 -5.80 4.12
N ALA A 96 5.97 -6.34 5.21
CA ALA A 96 7.41 -6.60 5.35
C ALA A 96 7.97 -7.40 4.15
N PRO A 97 7.32 -8.47 3.65
CA PRO A 97 7.79 -9.16 2.44
C PRO A 97 7.87 -8.26 1.20
N MET A 98 6.92 -7.33 1.03
CA MET A 98 6.94 -6.36 -0.07
C MET A 98 8.09 -5.37 0.09
N LEU A 99 8.29 -4.81 1.28
CA LEU A 99 9.41 -3.93 1.59
C LEU A 99 10.76 -4.64 1.37
N GLU A 100 10.85 -5.93 1.67
CA GLU A 100 12.05 -6.74 1.43
C GLU A 100 12.36 -6.98 -0.04
N SER A 101 11.34 -6.93 -0.90
CA SER A 101 11.49 -7.27 -2.33
C SER A 101 12.03 -6.12 -3.18
N VAL A 102 11.98 -4.88 -2.69
CA VAL A 102 12.38 -3.69 -3.47
C VAL A 102 13.76 -3.16 -3.06
N GLY A 103 14.41 -2.42 -3.96
CA GLY A 103 15.69 -1.78 -3.66
C GLY A 103 15.61 -0.57 -2.73
N ASN A 104 14.44 0.10 -2.69
CA ASN A 104 14.25 1.32 -1.92
C ASN A 104 13.02 1.22 -0.99
N PRO A 105 13.09 0.44 0.09
CA PRO A 105 12.00 0.37 1.07
C PRO A 105 11.96 1.62 1.93
N VAL A 106 10.74 2.14 2.15
CA VAL A 106 10.48 3.27 3.05
C VAL A 106 9.36 2.89 3.99
N VAL A 107 9.66 2.90 5.29
CA VAL A 107 8.66 2.63 6.32
C VAL A 107 7.99 3.93 6.73
N VAL A 108 6.67 4.00 6.70
CA VAL A 108 5.90 5.22 7.00
C VAL A 108 5.14 5.02 8.30
N ASN A 109 5.28 5.88 9.30
CA ASN A 109 4.50 5.81 10.56
C ASN A 109 4.25 4.38 11.12
N PRO A 110 5.29 3.54 11.31
CA PRO A 110 5.12 2.09 11.41
C PRO A 110 4.33 1.62 12.64
N ASP A 111 3.61 0.50 12.45
CA ASP A 111 3.03 -0.26 13.55
C ASP A 111 4.12 -0.80 14.52
N ARG A 112 3.69 -1.27 15.68
CA ARG A 112 4.62 -1.77 16.72
C ARG A 112 5.45 -2.97 16.25
N ARG A 113 4.90 -3.85 15.41
CA ARG A 113 5.59 -5.04 14.89
C ARG A 113 6.62 -4.64 13.83
N LEU A 114 6.28 -3.78 12.88
CA LEU A 114 7.16 -3.26 11.84
C LEU A 114 8.29 -2.43 12.44
N LYS A 115 8.03 -1.64 13.49
CA LYS A 115 9.09 -0.94 14.25
C LYS A 115 10.21 -1.87 14.72
N ARG A 116 9.88 -3.10 15.15
CA ARG A 116 10.90 -4.09 15.57
C ARG A 116 11.70 -4.64 14.39
N VAL A 117 11.10 -4.74 13.21
CA VAL A 117 11.79 -5.16 11.98
C VAL A 117 12.74 -4.08 11.53
N VAL A 118 12.29 -2.81 11.53
CA VAL A 118 13.14 -1.67 11.14
C VAL A 118 14.40 -1.59 12.00
N ALA A 119 14.28 -1.78 13.32
CA ALA A 119 15.42 -1.79 14.23
C ALA A 119 16.49 -2.84 13.86
N LYS A 120 16.12 -3.92 13.16
CA LYS A 120 17.04 -4.97 12.69
C LYS A 120 17.56 -4.72 11.27
N ARG A 121 16.74 -4.14 10.40
CA ARG A 121 17.04 -4.00 8.95
C ARG A 121 17.61 -2.65 8.54
N GLY A 122 17.50 -1.63 9.41
CA GLY A 122 18.03 -0.30 9.13
C GLY A 122 17.27 0.47 8.03
N TRP A 123 16.01 0.10 7.77
CA TRP A 123 15.19 0.79 6.78
C TRP A 123 14.87 2.23 7.22
N PRO A 124 14.80 3.18 6.27
CA PRO A 124 14.43 4.55 6.58
C PRO A 124 12.99 4.62 7.09
N ILE A 125 12.78 5.40 8.15
CA ILE A 125 11.45 5.74 8.66
C ILE A 125 11.10 7.16 8.21
N LEU A 126 9.97 7.28 7.54
CA LEU A 126 9.31 8.54 7.22
C LEU A 126 8.16 8.77 8.21
N GLU A 127 8.26 9.85 8.99
CA GLU A 127 7.22 10.26 9.93
C GLU A 127 6.34 11.35 9.31
N LEU A 128 5.07 11.04 9.03
CA LEU A 128 4.08 11.99 8.52
C LEU A 128 3.16 12.45 9.64
N LYS A 129 3.03 13.77 9.81
CA LYS A 129 2.21 14.37 10.87
C LYS A 129 0.75 14.52 10.43
N PRO A 130 -0.25 14.21 11.28
CA PRO A 130 -1.63 14.59 11.03
C PRO A 130 -1.78 16.12 10.95
N SER A 131 -2.69 16.62 10.11
CA SER A 131 -3.04 18.05 10.12
C SER A 131 -3.77 18.41 11.43
N ALA A 132 -3.31 19.45 12.12
CA ALA A 132 -3.99 20.01 13.29
C ALA A 132 -5.25 20.78 12.86
N GLY A 133 -6.37 20.08 12.67
CA GLY A 133 -7.67 20.67 12.33
C GLY A 133 -8.80 19.68 12.63
N ARG A 134 -9.78 20.13 13.42
CA ARG A 134 -10.89 19.32 13.99
C ARG A 134 -11.64 18.51 12.93
N GLY A 135 -11.86 17.25 13.25
CA GLY A 135 -12.78 16.35 12.57
C GLY A 135 -12.49 14.92 13.00
N ASP A 136 -13.32 14.41 13.89
CA ASP A 136 -13.42 12.98 14.23
C ASP A 136 -13.48 12.15 12.93
N GLY A 137 -12.46 11.32 12.71
CA GLY A 137 -12.25 10.63 11.43
C GLY A 137 -10.76 10.35 11.18
N ARG A 138 -10.24 9.30 11.81
CA ARG A 138 -8.87 8.82 11.62
C ARG A 138 -8.64 8.46 10.15
N TRP A 139 -7.85 9.22 9.41
CA TRP A 139 -7.31 8.74 8.14
C TRP A 139 -5.87 9.20 7.91
N ALA A 140 -4.97 8.23 7.87
CA ALA A 140 -3.60 8.27 7.39
C ALA A 140 -3.53 8.36 5.85
N VAL A 141 -2.39 8.75 5.28
CA VAL A 141 -1.97 8.30 3.94
C VAL A 141 -0.93 7.24 4.23
N ALA A 142 -1.34 6.00 4.07
CA ALA A 142 -0.44 4.90 3.84
C ALA A 142 -0.81 4.35 2.46
N ILE A 143 0.18 3.82 1.75
CA ILE A 143 -0.09 2.66 0.89
C ILE A 143 -0.45 1.57 1.91
N GLU A 144 -1.73 1.49 2.27
CA GLU A 144 -2.22 0.80 3.46
C GLU A 144 -2.38 -0.69 3.16
N GLY A 145 -1.65 -1.51 3.92
CA GLY A 145 -1.91 -2.92 4.11
C GLY A 145 -2.68 -3.14 5.40
N ASP A 146 -4.00 -3.20 5.26
CA ASP A 146 -4.98 -3.91 6.11
C ASP A 146 -4.92 -3.65 7.63
N ARG A 147 -5.93 -2.91 8.12
CA ARG A 147 -6.22 -2.77 9.56
C ARG A 147 -7.35 -3.72 9.93
N ASP A 148 -7.00 -4.98 10.25
CA ASP A 148 -7.90 -5.84 11.01
C ASP A 148 -7.32 -6.19 12.39
N GLY A 149 -7.85 -5.48 13.38
CA GLY A 149 -7.83 -5.89 14.76
C GLY A 149 -9.02 -6.80 15.03
N HIS A 150 -8.77 -8.08 15.27
CA HIS A 150 -9.67 -8.92 16.05
C HIS A 150 -8.92 -9.47 17.26
N ALA A 151 -9.33 -8.92 18.42
CA ALA A 151 -9.21 -9.59 19.70
C ALA A 151 -10.05 -10.87 19.64
N HIS A 152 -9.46 -11.99 20.03
CA HIS A 152 -9.96 -12.97 21.00
C HIS A 152 -8.86 -14.00 21.27
#